data_AF-A0A368KXW7-F1
#
_entry.id   AF-A0A368KXW7-F1
#
_cell.length_a   1.000
_cell.length_b   1.000
_cell.length_c   1.000
_cell.angle_alpha   90.00
_cell.angle_beta   90.00
_cell.angle_gamma   90.00
#
_symmetry.space_group_name_H-M   'P 1'
#
loop_
_entity.id
_entity.type
_entity.pdbx_description
1 polymer ?
#
loop_
_entity_poly.entity_id
_entity_poly.type
_entity_poly.pdbx_seq_one_letter_code
_entity_poly.pdbx_strand_id
1 'polypeptide(L)'
;METENIAPLLWCLDFAIVPHYPVDYFLPGIFTDDENALGGGDPGWVWHREKQSDGTYRYYAWTVEDTSYLDPCEGEYDEATVKYHVRRALENFRQAHPERNAEVDEVIAKYAL
;
A
#
# COMPACT_ATOMS: atom_id res chain seq x y z
N MET A 1 -22.58 7.65 7.94
CA MET A 1 -21.26 7.64 7.31
C MET A 1 -20.75 6.23 7.47
N GLU A 2 -20.93 5.40 6.45
CA GLU A 2 -20.30 4.07 6.44
C GLU A 2 -18.80 4.32 6.55
N THR A 3 -18.16 3.73 7.56
CA THR A 3 -16.70 3.65 7.60
C THR A 3 -16.26 2.95 6.32
N GLU A 4 -15.42 3.60 5.51
CA GLU A 4 -14.78 2.96 4.36
C GLU A 4 -14.21 1.61 4.81
N ASN A 5 -14.51 0.56 4.05
CA ASN A 5 -13.99 -0.77 4.34
C ASN A 5 -12.48 -0.76 4.10
N ILE A 6 -11.69 -0.60 5.16
CA ILE A 6 -10.23 -0.50 5.09
C ILE A 6 -9.53 -1.86 5.00
N ALA A 7 -10.27 -2.96 5.18
CA ALA A 7 -9.69 -4.31 5.23
C ALA A 7 -8.82 -4.67 4.02
N PRO A 8 -9.22 -4.40 2.75
CA PRO A 8 -8.38 -4.78 1.61
C PRO A 8 -7.12 -3.94 1.52
N LEU A 9 -7.14 -2.66 1.94
CA LEU A 9 -5.91 -1.85 2.01
C LEU A 9 -4.95 -2.39 3.07
N LEU A 10 -5.46 -2.74 4.25
CA LEU A 10 -4.63 -3.32 5.32
C LEU A 10 -4.03 -4.67 4.90
N TRP A 11 -4.79 -5.50 4.18
CA TRP A 11 -4.28 -6.75 3.60
C TRP A 11 -3.12 -6.48 2.65
N CYS A 12 -3.26 -5.56 1.69
CA CYS A 12 -2.18 -5.21 0.77
C CYS A 12 -0.94 -4.70 1.52
N LEU A 13 -1.12 -3.87 2.55
CA LEU A 13 -0.01 -3.32 3.33
C LEU A 13 0.78 -4.38 4.10
N ASP A 14 0.11 -5.41 4.61
CA ASP A 14 0.75 -6.50 5.35
C ASP A 14 1.76 -7.28 4.49
N PHE A 15 1.51 -7.34 3.17
CA PHE A 15 2.40 -8.01 2.22
C PHE A 15 3.31 -7.04 1.44
N ALA A 16 2.94 -5.77 1.33
CA ALA A 16 3.75 -4.76 0.65
C ALA A 16 4.96 -4.30 1.48
N ILE A 17 4.84 -4.27 2.82
CA ILE A 17 5.88 -3.76 3.72
C ILE A 17 6.40 -4.90 4.61
N VAL A 18 7.36 -5.65 4.09
CA VAL A 18 7.87 -6.89 4.69
C VAL A 18 9.41 -6.87 4.85
N PRO A 19 9.97 -7.56 5.86
CA PRO A 19 11.38 -7.39 6.21
C PRO A 19 12.39 -7.97 5.21
N HIS A 20 11.95 -8.83 4.28
CA HIS A 20 12.83 -9.49 3.31
C HIS A 20 12.97 -8.72 1.98
N TYR A 21 12.32 -7.56 1.85
CA TYR A 21 12.48 -6.64 0.73
C TYR A 21 12.90 -5.24 1.21
N PRO A 22 13.44 -4.38 0.33
CA PRO A 22 13.47 -2.94 0.55
C PRO A 22 12.09 -2.41 0.97
N VAL A 23 12.05 -1.45 1.89
CA VAL A 23 10.81 -0.92 2.47
C VAL A 23 9.88 -0.34 1.40
N ASP A 24 10.45 0.22 0.34
CA ASP A 24 9.70 0.79 -0.78
C ASP A 24 9.49 -0.17 -1.95
N TYR A 25 9.81 -1.45 -1.84
CA TYR A 25 9.82 -2.36 -3.00
C TYR A 25 8.52 -2.35 -3.82
N PHE A 26 7.35 -2.35 -3.16
CA PHE A 26 6.05 -2.28 -3.82
C PHE A 26 5.47 -0.86 -3.91
N LEU A 27 5.96 0.10 -3.11
CA LEU A 27 5.37 1.45 -3.01
C LEU A 27 5.33 2.25 -4.33
N PRO A 28 6.27 2.08 -5.28
CA PRO A 28 6.14 2.68 -6.61
C PRO A 28 4.82 2.34 -7.31
N GLY A 29 4.28 1.12 -7.11
CA GLY A 29 3.04 0.68 -7.75
C GLY A 29 1.80 1.45 -7.29
N ILE A 30 1.89 2.14 -6.14
CA ILE A 30 0.79 2.94 -5.59
C ILE A 30 1.08 4.44 -5.56
N PHE A 31 2.35 4.86 -5.62
CA PHE A 31 2.72 6.29 -5.54
C PHE A 31 3.37 6.87 -6.80
N THR A 32 3.55 6.08 -7.85
CA THR A 32 4.13 6.55 -9.12
C THR A 32 3.30 6.11 -10.33
N ASP A 33 3.56 6.71 -11.49
CA ASP A 33 2.97 6.30 -12.77
C ASP A 33 3.88 5.28 -13.50
N ASP A 34 4.74 4.56 -12.78
CA ASP A 34 5.60 3.52 -13.35
C ASP A 34 4.80 2.25 -13.64
N GLU A 35 4.51 2.02 -14.92
CA GLU A 35 3.75 0.85 -15.40
C GLU A 35 4.46 -0.49 -15.11
N ASN A 36 5.76 -0.48 -14.82
CA ASN A 36 6.53 -1.69 -14.47
C ASN A 36 6.60 -1.93 -12.97
N ALA A 37 6.11 -1.00 -12.15
CA ALA A 37 6.11 -1.16 -10.72
C ALA A 37 5.14 -2.26 -10.29
N LEU A 38 5.55 -3.04 -9.29
CA LEU A 38 4.74 -4.13 -8.78
C LEU A 38 3.55 -3.59 -8.00
N GLY A 39 2.36 -3.94 -8.48
CA GLY A 39 1.09 -3.60 -7.87
C GLY A 39 0.49 -4.72 -7.02
N GLY A 40 1.20 -5.80 -6.70
CA GLY A 40 0.61 -6.94 -6.03
C GLY A 40 1.53 -8.16 -5.95
N GLY A 41 1.05 -9.22 -5.30
CA GLY A 41 1.84 -10.44 -5.10
C GLY A 41 1.07 -11.60 -4.45
N ASP A 42 1.83 -12.62 -4.08
CA ASP A 42 1.37 -13.78 -3.31
C ASP A 42 1.41 -13.46 -1.80
N PRO A 43 0.39 -13.83 -0.98
CA PRO A 43 -0.86 -14.51 -1.33
C PRO A 43 -1.95 -13.51 -1.79
N GLY A 44 -2.16 -13.47 -3.11
CA GLY A 44 -3.28 -12.80 -3.78
C GLY A 44 -3.68 -11.42 -3.26
N TRP A 45 -2.87 -10.40 -3.50
CA TRP A 45 -3.22 -9.02 -3.20
C TRP A 45 -2.82 -8.10 -4.36
N VAL A 46 -3.62 -7.06 -4.58
CA VAL A 46 -3.33 -6.05 -5.59
C VAL A 46 -3.72 -4.66 -5.08
N TRP A 47 -2.88 -3.68 -5.37
CA TRP A 47 -3.18 -2.26 -5.26
C TRP A 47 -2.89 -1.53 -6.57
N HIS A 48 -3.59 -0.43 -6.79
CA HIS A 48 -3.46 0.37 -7.99
C HIS A 48 -3.91 1.80 -7.74
N ARG A 49 -3.44 2.75 -8.56
CA ARG A 49 -3.94 4.12 -8.57
C ARG A 49 -4.36 4.53 -9.97
N GLU A 50 -5.45 5.24 -10.07
CA GLU A 50 -5.95 5.81 -11.32
C GLU A 50 -5.94 7.34 -11.22
N LYS A 51 -5.33 8.00 -12.20
CA LYS A 51 -5.37 9.45 -12.32
C LYS A 51 -6.74 9.90 -12.82
N GLN A 52 -7.39 10.75 -12.03
CA GLN A 52 -8.70 11.30 -12.33
C GLN A 52 -8.61 12.51 -13.27
N SER A 53 -9.73 12.88 -13.88
CA SER A 53 -9.80 13.99 -14.84
C SER A 53 -9.48 15.37 -14.23
N ASP A 54 -9.65 15.53 -12.91
CA ASP A 54 -9.30 16.74 -12.15
C ASP A 54 -7.83 16.78 -11.70
N GLY A 55 -7.04 15.76 -12.08
CA GLY A 55 -5.64 15.64 -11.73
C GLY A 55 -5.36 15.00 -10.36
N THR A 56 -6.40 14.63 -9.61
CA THR A 56 -6.25 13.83 -8.38
C THR A 56 -6.02 12.36 -8.72
N TYR A 57 -5.70 11.55 -7.71
CA TYR A 57 -5.59 10.10 -7.84
C TYR A 57 -6.62 9.41 -6.98
N ARG A 58 -7.21 8.34 -7.52
CA ARG A 58 -8.04 7.40 -6.80
C ARG A 58 -7.28 6.10 -6.62
N TYR A 59 -7.40 5.49 -5.46
CA TYR A 59 -6.61 4.34 -5.07
C TYR A 59 -7.51 3.14 -4.87
N TYR A 60 -7.06 1.98 -5.32
CA TYR A 60 -7.80 0.73 -5.29
C TYR A 60 -6.96 -0.34 -4.62
N ALA A 61 -7.58 -1.15 -3.78
CA ALA A 61 -6.95 -2.32 -3.18
C ALA A 61 -7.93 -3.49 -3.16
N TRP A 62 -7.48 -4.69 -3.48
CA TRP A 62 -8.32 -5.88 -3.44
C TRP A 62 -7.54 -7.18 -3.20
N THR A 63 -8.27 -8.19 -2.71
CA THR A 63 -7.81 -9.58 -2.61
C THR A 63 -8.09 -10.31 -3.92
N VAL A 64 -7.21 -11.24 -4.29
CA VAL A 64 -7.43 -12.16 -5.40
C VAL A 64 -7.88 -13.49 -4.80
N GLU A 65 -9.16 -13.83 -4.91
CA GLU A 65 -9.79 -15.01 -4.27
C GLU A 65 -8.99 -16.30 -4.49
N ASP A 66 -8.63 -16.56 -5.75
CA ASP A 66 -7.95 -17.78 -6.19
C ASP A 66 -6.60 -18.05 -5.48
N THR A 67 -5.94 -17.00 -4.98
CA THR A 67 -4.59 -17.09 -4.40
C THR A 67 -4.49 -16.58 -2.96
N SER A 68 -5.43 -15.73 -2.53
CA SER A 68 -5.48 -15.24 -1.15
C SER A 68 -6.18 -16.20 -0.18
N TYR A 69 -7.03 -17.10 -0.70
CA TYR A 69 -7.94 -17.94 0.10
C TYR A 69 -8.89 -17.13 1.01
N LEU A 70 -9.11 -15.86 0.68
CA LEU A 70 -10.08 -14.97 1.33
C LEU A 70 -11.29 -14.76 0.43
N ASP A 71 -12.43 -14.42 1.05
CA ASP A 71 -13.55 -13.86 0.30
C ASP A 71 -13.08 -12.61 -0.48
N PRO A 72 -13.54 -12.40 -1.72
CA PRO A 72 -13.24 -11.19 -2.48
C PRO A 72 -13.55 -9.95 -1.65
N CYS A 73 -12.53 -9.11 -1.46
CA CYS A 73 -12.65 -7.87 -0.72
C CYS A 73 -11.95 -6.79 -1.53
N GLU A 74 -12.66 -5.70 -1.80
CA GLU A 74 -12.13 -4.55 -2.55
C GLU A 74 -12.52 -3.24 -1.85
N GLY A 75 -11.72 -2.21 -2.10
CA GLY A 75 -11.95 -0.88 -1.59
C GLY A 75 -11.32 0.19 -2.47
N GLU A 76 -11.96 1.35 -2.45
CA GLU A 76 -11.57 2.56 -3.16
C GLU A 76 -11.30 3.66 -2.14
N TYR A 77 -10.20 4.38 -2.28
CA TYR A 77 -9.71 5.32 -1.27
C TYR A 77 -9.20 6.62 -1.90
N ASP A 78 -9.29 7.70 -1.14
CA ASP A 78 -8.55 8.92 -1.45
C ASP A 78 -7.05 8.81 -1.06
N GLU A 79 -6.25 9.74 -1.56
CA GLU A 79 -4.81 9.77 -1.29
C GLU A 79 -4.49 9.94 0.21
N ALA A 80 -5.32 10.69 0.94
CA ALA A 80 -5.06 10.99 2.34
C ALA A 80 -5.20 9.72 3.21
N THR A 81 -6.25 8.92 2.96
CA THR A 81 -6.48 7.63 3.60
C THR A 81 -5.33 6.67 3.30
N VAL A 82 -4.90 6.56 2.04
CA VAL A 82 -3.77 5.68 1.68
C VAL A 82 -2.48 6.12 2.35
N LYS A 83 -2.11 7.40 2.26
CA LYS A 83 -0.89 7.91 2.90
C LYS A 83 -0.89 7.71 4.40
N TYR A 84 -2.03 7.96 5.06
CA TYR A 84 -2.18 7.72 6.50
C TYR A 84 -1.89 6.25 6.85
N HIS A 85 -2.46 5.30 6.12
CA HIS A 85 -2.28 3.87 6.41
C HIS A 85 -0.89 3.36 6.03
N VAL A 86 -0.30 3.82 4.92
CA VAL A 86 1.11 3.52 4.58
C VAL A 86 2.03 4.05 5.67
N ARG A 87 1.86 5.31 6.12
CA ARG A 87 2.66 5.87 7.20
C ARG A 87 2.55 5.00 8.46
N ARG A 88 1.32 4.63 8.85
CA ARG A 88 1.09 3.77 10.03
C ARG A 88 1.78 2.41 9.90
N ALA A 89 1.77 1.81 8.71
CA ALA A 89 2.47 0.55 8.46
C ALA A 89 3.99 0.71 8.57
N LEU A 90 4.57 1.77 8.02
CA LEU A 90 6.00 2.10 8.15
C LEU A 90 6.41 2.36 9.61
N GLU A 91 5.56 3.05 10.37
CA GLU A 91 5.75 3.32 11.80
C GLU A 91 5.72 2.04 12.64
N ASN A 92 4.85 1.08 12.30
CA ASN A 92 4.83 -0.24 12.93
C ASN A 92 6.06 -1.07 12.52
N PHE A 93 6.42 -1.04 11.24
CA PHE A 93 7.58 -1.74 10.69
C PHE A 93 8.86 -1.31 11.41
N ARG A 94 9.09 -0.01 11.57
CA ARG A 94 10.29 0.51 12.23
C ARG A 94 10.36 0.22 13.73
N GLN A 95 9.21 0.03 14.39
CA GLN A 95 9.18 -0.45 15.78
C GLN A 95 9.65 -1.91 15.88
N ALA A 96 9.29 -2.74 14.90
CA ALA A 96 9.71 -4.14 14.82
C ALA A 96 11.15 -4.30 14.27
N HIS A 97 11.61 -3.36 13.44
CA HIS A 97 12.90 -3.37 12.75
C HIS A 97 13.67 -2.05 12.93
N PRO A 98 14.11 -1.69 14.16
CA PRO A 98 14.77 -0.41 14.43
C PRO A 98 16.06 -0.19 13.62
N GLU A 99 16.72 -1.27 13.20
CA GLU A 99 17.89 -1.24 12.33
C GLU A 99 17.61 -0.65 10.93
N ARG A 100 16.34 -0.58 10.53
CA ARG A 100 15.88 -0.05 9.23
C ARG A 100 15.27 1.36 9.33
N ASN A 101 15.40 2.04 10.47
CA ASN A 101 14.81 3.37 10.66
C ASN A 101 15.22 4.40 9.59
N ALA A 102 16.50 4.41 9.20
CA ALA A 102 16.99 5.34 8.18
C ALA A 102 16.31 5.14 6.82
N GLU A 103 16.13 3.87 6.43
CA GLU A 103 15.41 3.51 5.20
C GLU A 103 13.94 3.94 5.28
N VAL A 104 13.29 3.74 6.42
CA VAL A 104 11.91 4.20 6.64
C VAL A 104 11.79 5.72 6.53
N ASP A 105 12.74 6.48 7.11
CA ASP A 105 12.74 7.94 7.04
C ASP A 105 12.93 8.44 5.59
N GLU A 106 13.78 7.76 4.80
CA GLU A 106 13.96 8.04 3.37
C GLU A 106 12.66 7.82 2.58
N VAL A 107 11.95 6.73 2.87
CA VAL A 107 10.66 6.40 2.22
C VAL A 107 9.58 7.42 2.59
N ILE A 108 9.47 7.80 3.86
CA ILE A 108 8.53 8.81 4.33
C ILE A 108 8.77 10.15 3.60
N ALA A 109 10.04 10.56 3.48
CA ALA A 109 10.40 11.77 2.76
C ALA A 109 10.10 11.67 1.25
N LYS A 110 10.45 10.54 0.62
CA LYS A 110 10.27 10.29 -0.82
C LYS A 110 8.81 10.42 -1.27
N TYR A 111 7.87 9.93 -0.46
CA TYR A 111 6.44 9.88 -0.80
C TYR A 111 5.58 10.91 -0.05
N ALA A 112 6.21 11.82 0.71
CA ALA A 112 5.54 12.84 1.52
C ALA A 112 4.45 12.24 2.44
N LEU A 113 4.83 11.21 3.20
CA LEU A 113 4.00 10.49 4.16
C LEU A 113 4.06 11.11 5.56
#